data_AF-T1CU03-F1
#
_entry.id   AF-T1CU03-F1
#
_cell.length_a   1.000
_cell.length_b   1.000
_cell.length_c   1.000
_cell.angle_alpha   90.00
_cell.angle_beta   90.00
_cell.angle_gamma   90.00
#
_symmetry.space_group_name_H-M   'P 1'
#
loop_
_entity.id
_entity.type
_entity.pdbx_description
1 polymer ?
#
loop_
_entity_poly.entity_id
_entity_poly.type
_entity_poly.pdbx_seq_one_letter_code
_entity_poly.pdbx_strand_id
1 'polypeptide(L)'
;EKVLGRERNGLSLALADLPAGLGAYWQVSGNFIVMNQGMVDLMRRRGSPREFNAFVFVVLTHEYLHSLGFLDEVAARRLTARVARASFGEGHPATRMAEGDLWQMYPEFATITPGDGRRIRPVRDFDRDATDRYIR
;
A
#
# COMPACT_ATOMS: atom_id res chain seq x y z
N GLU A 1 -3.86 -5.12 -13.87
CA GLU A 1 -4.07 -5.53 -15.28
C GLU A 1 -2.78 -5.66 -16.10
N LYS A 2 -2.07 -4.58 -16.45
CA LYS A 2 -0.96 -4.59 -17.43
C LYS A 2 0.23 -5.54 -17.14
N VAL A 3 0.53 -5.81 -15.88
CA VAL A 3 1.69 -6.66 -15.49
C VAL A 3 1.28 -8.10 -15.21
N LEU A 4 0.10 -8.32 -14.65
CA LEU A 4 -0.34 -9.62 -14.12
C LEU A 4 -1.55 -10.22 -14.84
N GLY A 5 -2.19 -9.47 -15.76
CA GLY A 5 -3.43 -9.88 -16.42
C GLY A 5 -4.64 -10.01 -15.48
N ARG A 6 -4.52 -9.52 -14.24
CA ARG A 6 -5.58 -9.58 -13.22
C ARG A 6 -6.02 -8.18 -12.79
N GLU A 7 -7.31 -8.06 -12.49
CA GLU A 7 -7.96 -6.86 -11.98
C GLU A 7 -8.94 -7.27 -10.86
N ARG A 8 -9.03 -6.44 -9.83
CA ARG A 8 -10.05 -6.49 -8.78
C ARG A 8 -10.56 -5.07 -8.58
N ASN A 9 -11.87 -4.93 -8.70
CA ASN A 9 -12.60 -3.67 -8.56
C ASN A 9 -13.38 -3.65 -7.24
N GLY A 10 -13.77 -2.46 -6.77
CA GLY A 10 -14.55 -2.29 -5.55
C GLY A 10 -13.70 -2.34 -4.28
N LEU A 11 -12.41 -2.00 -4.37
CA LEU A 11 -11.55 -1.84 -3.20
C LEU A 11 -11.71 -0.44 -2.62
N SER A 12 -11.81 -0.35 -1.30
CA SER A 12 -11.83 0.91 -0.55
C SER A 12 -10.53 1.05 0.22
N LEU A 13 -10.03 2.28 0.34
CA LEU A 13 -8.88 2.59 1.20
C LEU A 13 -9.38 3.18 2.51
N ALA A 14 -8.78 2.79 3.61
CA ALA A 14 -8.94 3.43 4.90
C ALA A 14 -7.59 3.63 5.59
N LEU A 15 -7.57 4.56 6.55
CA LEU A 15 -6.42 4.87 7.39
C LEU A 15 -6.76 4.56 8.84
N ALA A 16 -5.84 3.93 9.57
CA ALA A 16 -5.99 3.70 10.99
C ALA A 16 -4.64 3.84 11.70
N ASP A 17 -4.65 4.19 12.97
CA ASP A 17 -3.45 4.14 13.81
C ASP A 17 -3.25 2.66 14.20
N LEU A 18 -2.33 1.97 13.52
CA LEU A 18 -2.14 0.52 13.66
C LEU A 18 -1.15 0.19 14.80
N PRO A 19 -1.15 -1.06 15.30
CA PRO A 19 -0.11 -1.56 16.18
C PRO A 19 1.29 -1.39 15.58
N ALA A 20 2.30 -1.36 16.46
CA ALA A 20 3.69 -1.28 16.04
C ALA A 20 4.06 -2.42 15.07
N GLY A 21 4.84 -2.11 14.03
CA GLY A 21 5.30 -3.09 13.05
C GLY A 21 4.32 -3.39 11.89
N LEU A 22 3.09 -2.87 11.93
CA LEU A 22 2.13 -3.03 10.83
C LEU A 22 2.04 -1.77 9.96
N GLY A 23 2.39 -1.89 8.69
CA GLY A 23 2.32 -0.78 7.73
C GLY A 23 1.00 -0.64 6.99
N ALA A 24 0.36 -1.77 6.70
CA ALA A 24 -1.01 -1.87 6.25
C ALA A 24 -1.49 -3.31 6.47
N TYR A 25 -2.79 -3.53 6.28
CA TYR A 25 -3.32 -4.87 6.05
C TYR A 25 -4.55 -4.80 5.14
N TRP A 26 -4.71 -5.83 4.30
CA TRP A 26 -5.98 -6.16 3.68
C TRP A 26 -6.81 -7.05 4.61
N GLN A 27 -8.08 -6.73 4.81
CA GLN A 27 -8.97 -7.58 5.58
C GLN A 27 -9.39 -8.79 4.72
N VAL A 28 -9.01 -10.00 5.14
CA VAL A 28 -9.13 -11.25 4.35
C VAL A 28 -10.54 -11.57 3.81
N SER A 29 -11.57 -10.96 4.41
CA SER A 29 -12.98 -11.11 4.02
C SER A 29 -13.64 -9.78 3.62
N GLY A 30 -12.86 -8.71 3.45
CA GLY A 30 -13.34 -7.35 3.22
C GLY A 30 -12.85 -6.72 1.92
N ASN A 31 -13.39 -5.54 1.64
CA ASN A 31 -13.01 -4.69 0.51
C ASN A 31 -12.06 -3.57 0.92
N PHE A 32 -11.60 -3.53 2.18
CA PHE A 32 -10.74 -2.46 2.68
C PHE A 32 -9.26 -2.86 2.69
N ILE A 33 -8.44 -1.99 2.10
CA ILE A 33 -7.02 -1.85 2.46
C ILE A 33 -6.97 -0.84 3.60
N VAL A 34 -6.39 -1.21 4.74
CA VAL A 34 -6.21 -0.31 5.88
C VAL A 34 -4.73 0.01 6.02
N MET A 35 -4.34 1.24 5.69
CA MET A 35 -2.96 1.72 5.84
C MET A 35 -2.72 2.37 7.21
N ASN A 36 -1.49 2.25 7.72
CA ASN A 36 -1.07 2.90 8.95
C ASN A 36 -0.97 4.42 8.75
N GLN A 37 -1.86 5.17 9.42
CA GLN A 37 -1.87 6.63 9.35
C GLN A 37 -0.54 7.22 9.81
N GLY A 38 0.06 6.69 10.88
CA GLY A 38 1.33 7.20 11.40
C GLY A 38 2.45 7.13 10.37
N MET A 39 2.50 6.04 9.59
CA MET A 39 3.49 5.89 8.51
C MET A 39 3.19 6.84 7.34
N VAL A 40 1.93 6.99 6.96
CA VAL A 40 1.50 7.95 5.93
C VAL A 40 1.90 9.38 6.32
N ASP A 41 1.62 9.77 7.57
CA ASP A 41 1.91 11.10 8.10
C ASP A 41 3.41 11.36 8.20
N LEU A 42 4.18 10.36 8.64
CA LEU A 42 5.64 10.46 8.71
C LEU A 42 6.23 10.64 7.31
N MET A 43 5.85 9.77 6.36
CA MET A 43 6.34 9.85 4.98
C MET A 43 5.91 11.15 4.29
N ARG A 44 4.73 11.68 4.60
CA ARG A 44 4.26 12.95 4.06
C ARG A 44 5.07 14.15 4.56
N ARG A 45 5.52 14.12 5.82
CA ARG A 45 6.35 15.18 6.40
C ARG A 45 7.81 15.09 5.98
N ARG A 46 8.34 13.87 5.85
CA ARG A 46 9.76 13.62 5.55
C ARG A 46 10.05 13.63 4.04
N GLY A 47 9.21 12.98 3.26
CA GLY A 47 9.52 12.68 1.86
C GLY A 47 9.30 13.85 0.93
N SER A 48 10.03 13.86 -0.19
CA SER A 48 9.56 14.62 -1.36
C SER A 48 8.20 14.08 -1.82
N PRO A 49 7.38 14.85 -2.57
CA PRO A 49 6.12 14.33 -3.13
C PRO A 49 6.30 13.03 -3.91
N ARG A 50 7.45 12.89 -4.62
CA ARG A 50 7.79 11.66 -5.35
C ARG A 50 8.06 10.48 -4.43
N GLU A 51 8.77 10.70 -3.33
CA GLU A 51 9.07 9.67 -2.33
C GLU A 51 7.79 9.24 -1.59
N PHE A 52 6.94 10.19 -1.21
CA PHE A 52 5.64 9.90 -0.62
C PHE A 52 4.74 9.07 -1.56
N ASN A 53 4.62 9.49 -2.82
CA ASN A 53 3.81 8.75 -3.81
C ASN A 53 4.37 7.35 -4.07
N ALA A 54 5.69 7.20 -4.09
CA ALA A 54 6.33 5.89 -4.22
C ALA A 54 6.01 4.97 -3.02
N PHE A 55 6.06 5.50 -1.80
CA PHE A 55 5.70 4.75 -0.60
C PHE A 55 4.23 4.28 -0.65
N VAL A 56 3.31 5.19 -0.95
CA VAL A 56 1.88 4.87 -1.07
C VAL A 56 1.66 3.81 -2.16
N PHE A 57 2.31 3.96 -3.32
CA PHE A 57 2.21 2.99 -4.40
C PHE A 57 2.66 1.58 -3.96
N VAL A 58 3.80 1.47 -3.28
CA VAL A 58 4.36 0.17 -2.88
C VAL A 58 3.46 -0.54 -1.88
N VAL A 59 3.00 0.18 -0.84
CA VAL A 59 2.11 -0.40 0.17
C VAL A 59 0.77 -0.82 -0.45
N LEU A 60 0.15 0.04 -1.26
CA LEU A 60 -1.11 -0.30 -1.92
C LEU A 60 -0.97 -1.46 -2.89
N THR A 61 0.13 -1.53 -3.65
CA THR A 61 0.38 -2.64 -4.58
C THR A 61 0.53 -3.96 -3.82
N HIS A 62 1.23 -3.95 -2.69
CA HIS A 62 1.40 -5.15 -1.84
C HIS A 62 0.06 -5.68 -1.35
N GLU A 63 -0.76 -4.82 -0.74
CA GLU A 63 -2.08 -5.20 -0.24
C GLU A 63 -3.06 -5.58 -1.36
N TYR A 64 -2.95 -4.91 -2.52
CA TYR A 64 -3.72 -5.28 -3.70
C TYR A 64 -3.39 -6.69 -4.19
N LEU A 65 -2.12 -7.11 -4.16
CA LEU A 65 -1.73 -8.47 -4.51
C LEU A 65 -2.30 -9.51 -3.54
N HIS A 66 -2.30 -9.23 -2.24
CA HIS A 66 -3.00 -10.07 -1.26
C HIS A 66 -4.49 -10.20 -1.61
N SER A 67 -5.13 -9.09 -1.99
CA SER A 67 -6.53 -9.08 -2.43
C SER A 67 -6.78 -9.90 -3.72
N LEU A 68 -5.76 -10.13 -4.54
CA LEU A 68 -5.82 -11.00 -5.74
C LEU A 68 -5.53 -12.47 -5.44
N GLY A 69 -5.35 -12.84 -4.16
CA GLY A 69 -5.10 -14.19 -3.70
C GLY A 69 -3.62 -14.56 -3.56
N PHE A 70 -2.69 -13.61 -3.69
CA PHE A 70 -1.27 -13.86 -3.39
C PHE A 70 -1.04 -13.72 -1.88
N LEU A 71 -1.40 -14.75 -1.10
CA LEU A 71 -1.37 -14.69 0.37
C LEU A 71 0.04 -14.88 0.98
N ASP A 72 0.98 -15.45 0.23
CA ASP A 72 2.36 -15.62 0.68
C ASP A 72 3.10 -14.28 0.62
N GLU A 73 3.62 -13.83 1.76
CA GLU A 73 4.32 -12.53 1.90
C GLU A 73 5.55 -12.42 0.99
N VAL A 74 6.31 -13.51 0.84
CA VAL A 74 7.52 -13.52 0.01
C VAL A 74 7.15 -13.36 -1.46
N ALA A 75 6.12 -14.08 -1.92
CA ALA A 75 5.58 -13.98 -3.26
C ALA A 75 4.98 -12.59 -3.53
N ALA A 76 4.17 -12.06 -2.61
CA ALA A 76 3.58 -10.73 -2.70
C ALA A 76 4.68 -9.67 -2.83
N ARG A 77 5.71 -9.71 -1.98
CA ARG A 77 6.84 -8.76 -2.04
C ARG A 77 7.61 -8.83 -3.36
N ARG A 78 7.92 -10.04 -3.84
CA ARG A 78 8.58 -10.24 -5.15
C ARG A 78 7.76 -9.69 -6.30
N LEU A 79 6.44 -9.89 -6.26
CA LEU A 79 5.53 -9.37 -7.27
C LEU A 79 5.39 -7.85 -7.19
N THR A 80 5.32 -7.27 -5.99
CA THR A 80 5.34 -5.81 -5.78
C THR A 80 6.59 -5.18 -6.40
N ALA A 81 7.76 -5.77 -6.16
CA ALA A 81 9.02 -5.32 -6.77
C ALA A 81 9.00 -5.43 -8.30
N ARG A 82 8.49 -6.55 -8.83
CA ARG A 82 8.35 -6.74 -10.28
C ARG A 82 7.42 -5.69 -10.90
N VAL A 83 6.28 -5.42 -10.27
CA VAL A 83 5.32 -4.41 -10.73
C VAL A 83 5.94 -3.01 -10.69
N ALA A 84 6.57 -2.63 -9.58
CA ALA A 84 7.23 -1.33 -9.44
C ALA A 84 8.31 -1.11 -10.51
N ARG A 85 9.19 -2.11 -10.72
CA ARG A 85 10.24 -2.07 -11.74
C ARG A 85 9.66 -1.94 -13.15
N ALA A 86 8.63 -2.73 -13.48
CA ALA A 86 7.99 -2.69 -14.79
C ALA A 86 7.27 -1.36 -15.05
N SER A 87 6.70 -0.73 -14.01
CA SER A 87 5.97 0.53 -14.13
C SER A 87 6.88 1.76 -14.18
N PHE A 88 8.01 1.75 -13.47
CA PHE A 88 8.79 2.97 -13.25
C PHE A 88 10.31 2.85 -13.51
N GLY A 89 10.81 1.64 -13.77
CA GLY A 89 12.25 1.37 -13.97
C GLY A 89 13.03 1.19 -12.66
N GLU A 90 14.27 0.69 -12.77
CA GLU A 90 15.13 0.31 -11.63
C GLU A 90 15.51 1.49 -10.73
N GLY A 91 15.78 2.65 -11.32
CA GLY A 91 16.21 3.84 -10.58
C GLY A 91 15.11 4.53 -9.76
N HIS A 92 13.84 4.11 -9.93
CA HIS A 92 12.71 4.78 -9.29
C HIS A 92 12.63 4.48 -7.78
N PRO A 93 12.27 5.47 -6.92
CA PRO A 93 12.10 5.23 -5.48
C PRO A 93 11.15 4.08 -5.14
N ALA A 94 10.05 3.94 -5.90
CA ALA A 94 9.09 2.84 -5.71
C ALA A 94 9.73 1.45 -5.91
N THR A 95 10.60 1.32 -6.91
CA THR A 95 11.33 0.06 -7.18
C THR A 95 12.29 -0.26 -6.04
N ARG A 96 13.07 0.73 -5.60
CA ARG A 96 14.01 0.58 -4.48
C ARG A 96 13.30 0.22 -3.17
N MET A 97 12.17 0.87 -2.89
CA MET A 97 11.33 0.57 -1.71
C MET A 97 10.72 -0.83 -1.76
N ALA A 98 10.25 -1.28 -2.92
CA ALA A 98 9.64 -2.60 -3.07
C ALA A 98 10.66 -3.74 -2.97
N GLU A 99 11.91 -3.49 -3.37
CA GLU A 99 13.02 -4.44 -3.26
C GLU A 99 13.67 -4.44 -1.87
N GLY A 100 13.78 -3.26 -1.25
CA GLY A 100 14.36 -3.06 0.07
C GLY A 100 13.38 -3.35 1.20
N ASP A 101 13.86 -3.20 2.44
CA ASP A 101 13.04 -3.25 3.65
C ASP A 101 12.70 -1.84 4.12
N LEU A 102 11.41 -1.50 4.09
CA LEU A 102 10.89 -0.21 4.51
C LEU A 102 11.30 0.16 5.94
N TRP A 103 11.39 -0.80 6.86
CA TRP A 103 11.80 -0.54 8.24
C TRP A 103 13.30 -0.25 8.37
N GLN A 104 14.12 -0.83 7.48
CA GLN A 104 15.56 -0.51 7.41
C GLN A 104 15.80 0.82 6.69
N MET A 105 15.01 1.11 5.66
CA MET A 105 15.11 2.35 4.89
C MET A 105 14.58 3.56 5.64
N TYR A 106 13.59 3.36 6.51
CA TYR A 106 12.94 4.39 7.32
C TYR A 106 12.88 3.98 8.80
N PRO A 107 14.02 3.97 9.51
CA PRO A 107 14.07 3.61 10.93
C PRO A 107 13.17 4.49 11.81
N GLU A 108 12.84 5.70 11.36
CA GLU A 108 11.95 6.64 12.05
C GLU A 108 10.53 6.07 12.22
N PHE A 109 10.13 5.04 11.47
CA PHE A 109 8.87 4.35 11.73
C PHE A 109 8.81 3.75 13.14
N ALA A 110 9.95 3.45 13.77
CA ALA A 110 9.99 3.03 15.18
C ALA A 110 9.54 4.13 16.16
N THR A 111 9.49 5.40 15.72
CA THR A 111 9.03 6.52 16.55
C THR A 111 7.52 6.75 16.48
N ILE A 112 6.81 6.02 15.62
CA ILE A 112 5.37 6.16 15.46
C ILE A 112 4.70 5.62 16.73
N THR A 113 3.91 6.48 17.38
CA THR A 113 3.06 6.08 18.50
C THR A 113 2.10 4.98 18.03
N PRO A 114 2.15 3.77 18.62
CA PRO A 114 1.26 2.68 18.23
C PRO A 114 -0.20 3.04 18.53
N GLY A 115 -1.09 2.67 17.62
CA GLY A 115 -2.53 2.76 17.83
C GLY A 115 -3.17 1.40 18.07
N ASP A 116 -4.46 1.42 18.44
CA ASP A 116 -5.26 0.22 18.70
C ASP A 116 -5.95 -0.34 17.44
N GLY A 117 -5.80 0.33 16.28
CA GLY A 117 -6.42 -0.02 15.02
C GLY A 117 -7.95 0.15 14.97
N ARG A 118 -8.60 0.63 16.06
CA ARG A 118 -10.07 0.65 16.17
C ARG A 118 -10.69 1.84 15.46
N ARG A 119 -9.96 2.96 15.34
CA ARG A 119 -10.43 4.17 14.65
C ARG A 119 -10.07 4.12 13.17
N ILE A 120 -10.91 3.45 12.39
CA ILE A 120 -10.79 3.37 10.93
C ILE A 120 -11.38 4.64 10.29
N ARG A 121 -10.60 5.29 9.43
CA ARG A 121 -10.98 6.49 8.66
C ARG A 121 -11.01 6.16 7.17
N PRO A 122 -12.20 5.97 6.57
CA PRO A 122 -12.32 5.73 5.13
C PRO A 122 -11.78 6.92 4.32
N VAL A 123 -10.99 6.63 3.29
CA VAL A 123 -10.58 7.59 2.29
C VAL A 123 -11.66 7.64 1.21
N ARG A 124 -12.28 8.80 1.04
CA ARG A 124 -13.36 8.98 0.05
C ARG A 124 -12.81 8.99 -1.37
N ASP A 125 -13.62 8.53 -2.32
CA ASP A 125 -13.36 8.58 -3.77
C ASP A 125 -12.12 7.81 -4.25
N PHE A 126 -11.66 6.82 -3.47
CA PHE A 126 -10.46 6.03 -3.80
C PHE A 126 -10.59 5.21 -5.10
N ASP A 127 -11.78 4.68 -5.39
CA ASP A 127 -12.03 3.75 -6.53
C ASP A 127 -13.15 4.25 -7.47
N ARG A 128 -13.26 5.58 -7.61
CA ARG A 128 -14.36 6.23 -8.34
C ARG A 128 -14.40 5.79 -9.82
N ASP A 129 -13.24 5.67 -10.46
CA ASP A 129 -13.12 5.33 -11.88
C ASP A 129 -13.42 3.84 -12.20
N ALA A 130 -13.21 2.92 -11.26
CA ALA A 130 -13.54 1.51 -11.47
C ALA A 130 -15.04 1.24 -11.27
N THR A 131 -15.71 2.01 -10.40
CA THR A 131 -17.13 1.84 -10.09
C THR A 131 -18.03 2.32 -11.24
N ASP A 132 -17.65 3.39 -11.93
CA ASP A 132 -18.40 3.96 -13.06
C ASP A 132 -18.47 3.03 -14.29
N ARG A 133 -17.56 2.05 -14.41
CA ARG A 133 -17.58 1.06 -15.51
C ARG A 133 -18.65 -0.02 -15.37
N TYR A 134 -19.21 -0.21 -14.17
CA TYR A 134 -20.22 -1.24 -13.88
C TYR A 134 -21.65 -0.70 -13.83
N ILE A 135 -21.82 0.62 -13.89
CA ILE A 135 -23.13 1.28 -14.01
C ILE A 135 -23.25 1.81 -15.45
N ARG A 136 -23.50 0.91 -16.40
CA ARG A 136 -24.03 1.23 -17.72
C ARG A 136 -25.06 0.19 -18.14
#